data_AF-A0A838UXL7-F1
#
_entry.id   AF-A0A838UXL7-F1
#
_cell.length_a   1.000
_cell.length_b   1.000
_cell.length_c   1.000
_cell.angle_alpha   90.00
_cell.angle_beta   90.00
_cell.angle_gamma   90.00
#
_symmetry.space_group_name_H-M   'P 1'
#
loop_
_entity.id
_entity.type
_entity.pdbx_description
1 polymer ?
#
loop_
_entity_poly.entity_id
_entity_poly.type
_entity_poly.pdbx_seq_one_letter_code
_entity_poly.pdbx_strand_id
1 'polypeptide(L)'
;MTAGRDLNLAEEILAEEARLDELTRRRDESSRRLDELCATQDGAGEAGAEEATMSSDSWPLERKLKLFGDLFRGRPDVFPKRWENTAKGRSGWAPRCANEWKPGVCEKPRVKCGECPNQAFVAPEDRELRAHLEGRQVMASTRC
;
A
#
# COMPACT_ATOMS: atom_id res chain seq x y z
N MET A 1 41.28 -25.64 -2.90
CA MET A 1 41.01 -24.22 -2.54
C MET A 1 39.52 -23.89 -2.50
N THR A 2 38.62 -24.70 -3.08
CA THR A 2 37.17 -24.49 -3.08
C THR A 2 36.49 -24.80 -1.74
N ALA A 3 36.81 -25.94 -1.11
CA ALA A 3 36.18 -26.35 0.15
C ALA A 3 36.31 -25.33 1.31
N GLY A 4 37.44 -24.59 1.40
CA GLY A 4 37.61 -23.54 2.40
C GLY A 4 36.80 -22.28 2.12
N ARG A 5 36.52 -21.98 0.85
CA ARG A 5 35.66 -20.88 0.43
C ARG A 5 34.18 -21.20 0.62
N ASP A 6 33.81 -22.46 0.43
CA ASP A 6 32.44 -22.95 0.66
C ASP A 6 32.07 -22.96 2.16
N LEU A 7 33.02 -23.30 3.03
CA LEU A 7 32.85 -23.21 4.50
C LEU A 7 32.69 -21.77 4.98
N ASN A 8 33.51 -20.84 4.44
CA ASN A 8 33.42 -19.43 4.78
C ASN A 8 32.09 -18.80 4.31
N LEU A 9 31.57 -19.21 3.15
CA LEU A 9 30.26 -18.77 2.67
C LEU A 9 29.12 -19.28 3.56
N ALA A 10 29.20 -20.53 4.04
CA ALA A 10 28.20 -21.09 4.94
C ALA A 10 28.18 -20.38 6.30
N GLU A 11 29.35 -20.02 6.84
CA GLU A 11 29.46 -19.22 8.07
C GLU A 11 28.86 -17.81 7.91
N GLU A 12 29.11 -17.17 6.76
CA GLU A 12 28.51 -15.86 6.44
C GLU A 12 26.99 -15.92 6.31
N ILE A 13 26.45 -16.96 5.66
CA ILE A 13 24.99 -17.16 5.54
C ILE A 13 24.37 -17.31 6.93
N LEU A 14 24.95 -18.16 7.79
CA LEU A 14 24.44 -18.36 9.16
C LEU A 14 24.50 -17.07 9.99
N ALA A 15 25.55 -16.27 9.82
CA ALA A 15 25.67 -14.98 10.51
C ALA A 15 24.59 -13.99 10.05
N GLU A 16 24.29 -13.94 8.74
CA GLU A 16 23.23 -13.08 8.21
C GLU A 16 21.82 -13.59 8.56
N GLU A 17 21.60 -14.92 8.60
CA GLU A 17 20.34 -15.50 9.10
C GLU A 17 20.10 -15.13 10.57
N ALA A 18 21.12 -15.27 11.43
CA ALA A 18 21.02 -14.84 12.83
C ALA A 18 20.78 -13.33 12.96
N ARG A 19 21.34 -12.52 12.06
CA ARG A 19 21.10 -11.07 12.02
C ARG A 19 19.65 -10.75 11.62
N LEU A 20 19.07 -11.50 10.69
CA LEU A 20 17.67 -11.34 10.28
C LEU A 20 16.70 -11.73 11.41
N ASP A 21 17.02 -12.77 12.17
CA ASP A 21 16.23 -13.17 13.35
C ASP A 21 16.22 -12.07 14.41
N GLU A 22 17.38 -11.49 14.72
CA GLU A 22 17.47 -10.38 15.67
C GLU A 22 16.71 -9.14 15.18
N LEU A 23 16.80 -8.80 13.89
CA LEU A 23 16.04 -7.69 13.31
C LEU A 23 14.52 -7.94 13.37
N THR A 24 14.09 -9.18 13.17
CA THR A 24 12.68 -9.58 13.30
C THR A 24 12.20 -9.41 14.74
N ARG A 25 12.98 -9.89 15.71
CA ARG A 25 12.69 -9.72 17.14
C ARG A 25 12.54 -8.25 17.52
N ARG A 26 13.47 -7.40 17.08
CA ARG A 26 13.44 -5.94 17.33
C ARG A 26 12.22 -5.27 16.71
N ARG A 27 11.81 -5.70 15.51
CA ARG A 27 10.62 -5.19 14.84
C ARG A 27 9.35 -5.60 15.60
N ASP A 28 9.27 -6.84 16.05
CA ASP A 28 8.11 -7.32 16.83
C ASP A 28 8.00 -6.60 18.18
N GLU A 29 9.13 -6.36 18.86
CA GLU A 29 9.19 -5.53 20.08
C GLU A 29 8.71 -4.09 19.81
N SER A 30 9.19 -3.48 18.71
CA SER A 30 8.79 -2.14 18.33
C SER A 30 7.31 -2.06 17.98
N SER A 31 6.77 -3.08 17.31
CA SER A 31 5.35 -3.18 16.98
C SER A 31 4.50 -3.28 18.24
N ARG A 32 4.85 -4.17 19.18
CA ARG A 32 4.12 -4.28 20.46
C ARG A 32 4.12 -2.97 21.24
N ARG A 33 5.25 -2.27 21.26
CA ARG A 33 5.34 -0.95 21.89
C ARG A 33 4.45 0.07 21.20
N LEU A 34 4.34 0.05 19.87
CA LEU A 34 3.41 0.90 19.13
C LEU A 34 1.97 0.56 19.49
N ASP A 35 1.61 -0.72 19.56
CA ASP A 35 0.26 -1.15 19.95
C ASP A 35 -0.11 -0.66 21.36
N GLU A 36 0.81 -0.78 22.32
CA GLU A 36 0.65 -0.25 23.68
C GLU A 36 0.49 1.28 23.68
N LEU A 37 1.32 2.01 22.95
CA LEU A 37 1.25 3.47 22.84
C LEU A 37 -0.07 3.93 22.20
N CYS A 38 -0.52 3.27 21.13
CA CYS A 38 -1.80 3.56 20.48
C CYS A 38 -2.96 3.32 21.45
N ALA A 39 -2.97 2.19 22.16
CA ALA A 39 -4.00 1.89 23.17
C ALA A 39 -4.06 2.95 24.28
N THR A 40 -2.91 3.48 24.71
CA THR A 40 -2.88 4.60 25.69
C THR A 40 -3.35 5.93 25.10
N GLN A 41 -3.12 6.17 23.82
CA GLN A 41 -3.52 7.40 23.13
C GLN A 41 -5.03 7.41 22.83
N ASP A 42 -5.58 6.26 22.45
CA ASP A 42 -7.01 6.06 22.21
C ASP A 42 -7.83 6.08 23.52
N GLY A 43 -7.23 5.71 24.65
CA GLY A 43 -7.86 5.83 25.98
C GLY A 43 -8.14 7.27 26.46
N ALA A 44 -7.60 8.29 25.79
CA ALA A 44 -7.88 9.70 26.06
C ALA A 44 -9.01 10.29 25.18
N GLY A 45 -9.57 9.49 24.27
CA GLY A 45 -10.64 9.87 23.36
C GLY A 45 -11.72 8.80 23.24
N GLU A 46 -12.80 9.00 23.99
CA GLU A 46 -14.13 8.43 23.79
C GLU A 46 -14.44 7.03 24.38
N ALA A 47 -15.30 7.08 25.41
CA ALA A 47 -16.24 6.02 25.72
C ALA A 47 -17.13 5.76 24.50
N GLY A 48 -16.99 4.59 23.88
CA GLY A 48 -17.91 4.15 22.82
C GLY A 48 -17.32 3.18 21.79
N ALA A 49 -16.78 2.05 22.22
CA ALA A 49 -16.56 0.92 21.32
C ALA A 49 -16.96 -0.37 22.05
N GLU A 50 -18.27 -0.60 22.12
CA GLU A 50 -18.78 -1.95 22.32
C GLU A 50 -18.21 -2.85 21.22
N GLU A 51 -17.66 -3.97 21.65
CA GLU A 51 -17.14 -5.07 20.84
C GLU A 51 -18.11 -5.40 19.70
N ALA A 52 -17.72 -5.07 18.48
CA ALA A 52 -18.40 -5.53 17.30
C ALA A 52 -17.67 -6.75 16.74
N THR A 53 -18.00 -7.92 17.28
CA THR A 53 -18.24 -9.11 16.46
C THR A 53 -19.50 -8.88 15.59
N MET A 54 -19.55 -7.78 14.83
CA MET A 54 -20.58 -7.56 13.83
C MET A 54 -20.06 -8.03 12.48
N SER A 55 -20.82 -8.90 11.82
CA SER A 55 -20.60 -9.19 10.41
C SER A 55 -20.50 -7.87 9.64
N SER A 56 -19.44 -7.74 8.83
CA SER A 56 -19.16 -6.55 8.01
C SER A 56 -20.33 -6.19 7.08
N ASP A 57 -21.27 -7.11 6.86
CA ASP A 57 -22.48 -6.90 6.06
C ASP A 57 -23.34 -5.74 6.57
N SER A 58 -23.36 -5.52 7.89
CA SER A 58 -24.19 -4.51 8.54
C SER A 58 -23.62 -3.08 8.53
N TRP A 59 -22.35 -2.90 8.14
CA TRP A 59 -21.74 -1.58 8.26
C TRP A 59 -22.25 -0.59 7.20
N PRO A 60 -22.48 0.68 7.59
CA PRO A 60 -22.68 1.77 6.66
C PRO A 60 -21.53 1.84 5.67
N LEU A 61 -21.84 2.26 4.46
CA LEU A 61 -20.91 2.26 3.35
C LEU A 61 -19.76 3.24 3.55
N GLU A 62 -20.05 4.40 4.11
CA GLU A 62 -19.07 5.42 4.49
C GLU A 62 -18.07 4.83 5.49
N ARG A 63 -18.53 4.00 6.44
CA ARG A 63 -17.66 3.28 7.39
C ARG A 63 -16.78 2.27 6.66
N LYS A 64 -17.33 1.51 5.71
CA LYS A 64 -16.56 0.56 4.89
C LYS A 64 -15.51 1.27 4.05
N LEU A 65 -15.84 2.39 3.42
CA LEU A 65 -14.92 3.17 2.59
C LEU A 65 -13.82 3.82 3.42
N LYS A 66 -14.16 4.40 4.58
CA LYS A 66 -13.18 4.96 5.52
C LYS A 66 -12.19 3.89 5.96
N LEU A 67 -12.69 2.75 6.45
CA LEU A 67 -11.83 1.66 6.89
C LEU A 67 -10.97 1.11 5.74
N PHE A 68 -11.55 0.93 4.56
CA PHE A 68 -10.81 0.47 3.38
C PHE A 68 -9.69 1.43 2.99
N GLY A 69 -9.97 2.74 2.99
CA GLY A 69 -8.96 3.77 2.75
C GLY A 69 -7.86 3.79 3.81
N ASP A 70 -8.21 3.59 5.08
CA ASP A 70 -7.23 3.56 6.17
C ASP A 70 -6.32 2.32 6.12
N LEU A 71 -6.87 1.15 5.76
CA LEU A 71 -6.13 -0.12 5.69
C LEU A 71 -5.31 -0.28 4.40
N PHE A 72 -5.79 0.23 3.27
CA PHE A 72 -5.20 -0.02 1.94
C PHE A 72 -4.61 1.23 1.28
N ARG A 73 -4.18 2.21 2.08
CA ARG A 73 -3.48 3.40 1.55
C ARG A 73 -1.97 3.19 1.48
N GLY A 74 -1.41 3.53 0.31
CA GLY A 74 -0.01 3.93 0.20
C GLY A 74 0.12 5.43 0.48
N ARG A 75 0.60 6.18 -0.51
CA ARG A 75 0.56 7.65 -0.47
C ARG A 75 -0.89 8.18 -0.52
N PRO A 76 -1.27 9.15 0.34
CA PRO A 76 -2.64 9.64 0.40
C PRO A 76 -3.03 10.53 -0.79
N ASP A 77 -2.04 11.10 -1.48
CA ASP A 77 -2.22 12.02 -2.60
C ASP A 77 -2.14 11.35 -3.98
N VAL A 78 -1.99 10.02 -4.02
CA VAL A 78 -1.84 9.25 -5.25
C VAL A 78 -2.69 7.99 -5.22
N PHE A 79 -3.50 7.76 -6.24
CA PHE A 79 -4.12 6.46 -6.47
C PHE A 79 -3.78 5.89 -7.86
N PRO A 80 -3.59 4.57 -7.98
CA PRO A 80 -3.32 3.93 -9.25
C PRO A 80 -4.62 3.78 -10.07
N LYS A 81 -4.56 4.07 -11.36
CA LYS A 81 -5.62 3.81 -12.34
C LYS A 81 -5.18 2.68 -13.27
N ARG A 82 -6.06 1.71 -13.49
CA ARG A 82 -5.85 0.65 -14.49
C ARG A 82 -5.96 1.24 -15.88
N TRP A 83 -5.02 0.91 -16.75
CA TRP A 83 -5.17 1.13 -18.19
C TRP A 83 -5.09 -0.21 -18.90
N GLU A 84 -5.79 -0.29 -20.02
CA GLU A 84 -5.83 -1.48 -20.86
C GLU A 84 -5.77 -1.05 -22.31
N ASN A 85 -4.96 -1.75 -23.10
CA ASN A 85 -4.86 -1.63 -24.52
C ASN A 85 -5.27 -2.97 -25.12
N THR A 86 -6.56 -3.07 -25.47
CA THR A 86 -7.18 -4.27 -26.03
C THR A 86 -6.52 -4.69 -27.35
N ALA A 87 -6.13 -3.72 -28.19
CA ALA A 87 -5.47 -4.00 -29.46
C ALA A 87 -4.10 -4.67 -29.32
N LYS A 88 -3.37 -4.41 -28.22
CA LYS A 88 -2.04 -5.01 -27.94
C LYS A 88 -2.08 -6.06 -26.84
N GLY A 89 -3.24 -6.35 -26.25
CA GLY A 89 -3.38 -7.26 -25.11
C GLY A 89 -2.58 -6.85 -23.88
N ARG A 90 -2.25 -5.56 -23.71
CA ARG A 90 -1.44 -5.07 -22.58
C ARG A 90 -2.31 -4.32 -21.60
N SER A 91 -2.10 -4.56 -20.31
CA SER A 91 -2.70 -3.76 -19.24
C SER A 91 -1.66 -3.41 -18.20
N GLY A 92 -1.98 -2.44 -17.35
CA GLY A 92 -1.11 -2.05 -16.26
C GLY A 92 -1.73 -0.99 -15.37
N TRP A 93 -0.92 -0.52 -14.43
CA TRP A 93 -1.27 0.51 -13.48
C TRP A 93 -0.43 1.76 -13.72
N ALA A 94 -1.06 2.93 -13.60
CA ALA A 94 -0.37 4.21 -13.64
C ALA A 94 -1.00 5.15 -12.62
N PRO A 95 -0.23 6.05 -11.98
CA PRO A 95 -0.81 7.02 -11.06
C PRO A 95 -1.81 7.93 -11.78
N ARG A 96 -2.95 8.20 -11.14
CA ARG A 96 -3.90 9.20 -11.64
C ARG A 96 -3.27 10.59 -11.52
N CYS A 97 -3.23 11.30 -12.64
CA CYS A 97 -2.74 12.67 -12.72
C CYS A 97 -3.84 13.57 -13.30
N ALA A 98 -4.16 14.68 -12.65
CA ALA A 98 -5.10 15.69 -13.11
C ALA A 98 -4.62 16.40 -14.39
N ASN A 99 -3.31 16.38 -14.65
CA ASN A 99 -2.73 16.94 -15.87
C ASN A 99 -2.62 15.93 -17.00
N GLU A 100 -2.96 14.65 -16.79
CA GLU A 100 -2.79 13.62 -17.81
C GLU A 100 -3.44 14.01 -19.14
N TRP A 101 -2.67 13.95 -20.23
CA TRP A 101 -3.07 14.33 -21.59
C TRP A 101 -3.44 15.80 -21.82
N LYS A 102 -3.22 16.70 -20.86
CA LYS A 102 -3.39 18.15 -21.10
C LYS A 102 -2.30 18.67 -22.06
N PRO A 103 -2.66 19.19 -23.25
CA PRO A 103 -1.69 19.73 -24.20
C PRO A 103 -0.89 20.88 -23.60
N GLY A 104 0.42 20.91 -23.85
CA GLY A 104 1.32 21.94 -23.33
C GLY A 104 1.66 21.83 -21.83
N VAL A 105 1.06 20.89 -21.09
CA VAL A 105 1.35 20.66 -19.66
C VAL A 105 1.88 19.26 -19.44
N CYS A 106 1.17 18.23 -19.91
CA CYS A 106 1.60 16.86 -19.80
C CYS A 106 2.38 16.43 -21.04
N GLU A 107 3.51 15.78 -20.80
CA GLU A 107 4.43 15.34 -21.85
C GLU A 107 4.14 13.92 -22.35
N LYS A 108 2.98 13.35 -22.01
CA LYS A 108 2.58 12.06 -22.58
C LYS A 108 2.42 12.17 -24.11
N PRO A 109 2.87 11.15 -24.88
CA PRO A 109 3.36 9.84 -24.43
C PRO A 109 4.88 9.77 -24.16
N ARG A 110 5.63 10.87 -24.30
CA ARG A 110 7.09 10.88 -24.18
C ARG A 110 7.57 10.53 -22.77
N VAL A 111 6.86 11.04 -21.75
CA VAL A 111 7.19 10.83 -20.33
C VAL A 111 6.00 10.23 -19.59
N LYS A 112 6.24 9.26 -18.70
CA LYS A 112 5.20 8.69 -17.84
C LYS A 112 4.81 9.69 -16.75
N CYS A 113 3.56 9.66 -16.30
CA CYS A 113 3.13 10.55 -15.22
C CYS A 113 3.90 10.34 -13.91
N GLY A 114 4.52 9.18 -13.65
CA GLY A 114 5.38 8.98 -12.48
C GLY A 114 6.72 9.72 -12.53
N GLU A 115 7.14 10.16 -13.72
CA GLU A 115 8.46 10.78 -13.97
C GLU A 115 8.33 12.21 -14.53
N CYS A 116 7.11 12.67 -14.83
CA CYS A 116 6.85 13.98 -15.43
C CYS A 116 7.02 15.11 -14.40
N PRO A 117 7.70 16.22 -14.72
CA PRO A 117 7.84 17.34 -13.78
C PRO A 117 6.50 18.06 -13.50
N ASN A 118 5.55 18.02 -14.43
CA ASN A 118 4.23 18.66 -14.30
C ASN A 118 3.18 17.72 -13.66
N GLN A 119 3.63 16.85 -12.76
CA GLN A 119 2.78 15.96 -11.98
C GLN A 119 1.74 16.75 -11.17
N ALA A 120 0.49 16.30 -11.25
CA ALA A 120 -0.60 16.78 -10.41
C ALA A 120 -1.41 15.56 -9.96
N PHE A 121 -0.85 14.78 -9.05
CA PHE A 121 -1.54 13.62 -8.51
C PHE A 121 -2.73 14.06 -7.66
N VAL A 122 -3.71 13.17 -7.58
CA VAL A 122 -4.97 13.41 -6.88
C VAL A 122 -5.22 12.28 -5.91
N ALA A 123 -5.74 12.62 -4.74
CA ALA A 123 -6.26 11.66 -3.78
C ALA A 123 -7.44 10.89 -4.40
N PRO A 124 -7.65 9.62 -4.00
CA PRO A 124 -8.85 8.88 -4.40
C PRO A 124 -10.10 9.52 -3.76
N GLU A 125 -11.17 9.65 -4.53
CA GLU A 125 -12.49 10.01 -3.99
C GLU A 125 -13.23 8.72 -3.58
N ASP A 126 -14.33 8.87 -2.86
CA ASP A 126 -15.15 7.75 -2.36
C ASP A 126 -15.61 6.81 -3.48
N ARG A 127 -15.83 7.34 -4.69
CA ARG A 127 -16.22 6.51 -5.85
C ARG A 127 -15.09 5.57 -6.28
N GLU A 128 -13.83 6.02 -6.24
CA GLU A 128 -12.68 5.20 -6.60
C GLU A 128 -12.41 4.16 -5.50
N LEU A 129 -12.50 4.55 -4.23
CA LEU A 129 -12.38 3.61 -3.11
C LEU A 129 -13.46 2.52 -3.18
N ARG A 130 -14.70 2.91 -3.48
CA ARG A 130 -15.81 1.97 -3.69
C ARG A 130 -15.54 1.03 -4.85
N ALA A 131 -15.10 1.55 -6.00
CA ALA A 131 -14.83 0.72 -7.16
C ALA A 131 -13.76 -0.36 -6.85
N HIS A 132 -12.79 -0.03 -6.00
CA HIS A 132 -11.82 -1.01 -5.50
C HIS A 132 -12.42 -1.98 -4.50
N LEU A 133 -13.19 -1.49 -3.52
CA LEU A 133 -13.85 -2.32 -2.52
C LEU A 133 -14.79 -3.37 -3.14
N GLU A 134 -15.52 -3.00 -4.19
CA GLU A 134 -16.45 -3.87 -4.91
C GLU A 134 -15.77 -4.71 -6.01
N GLY A 135 -14.44 -4.61 -6.16
CA GLY A 135 -13.68 -5.35 -7.17
C GLY A 135 -13.90 -4.91 -8.62
N ARG A 136 -14.60 -3.79 -8.86
CA ARG A 136 -14.73 -3.19 -10.20
C ARG A 136 -13.40 -2.63 -10.71
N GLN A 137 -12.50 -2.26 -9.80
CA GLN A 137 -11.09 -2.00 -10.06
C GLN A 137 -10.24 -2.92 -9.17
N VAL A 138 -9.42 -3.77 -9.78
CA VAL A 138 -8.55 -4.69 -9.03
C VAL A 138 -7.44 -3.87 -8.38
N MET A 139 -7.34 -3.71 -7.06
CA MET A 139 -6.09 -3.11 -6.53
C MET A 139 -4.90 -3.93 -7.00
N ALA A 140 -3.76 -3.28 -7.29
CA ALA A 140 -2.50 -3.99 -7.46
C ALA A 140 -2.21 -4.74 -6.16
N SER A 141 -2.76 -5.94 -6.04
CA SER A 141 -2.46 -6.91 -5.00
C SER A 141 -1.05 -7.37 -5.32
N THR A 142 -0.07 -6.62 -4.81
CA THR A 142 1.20 -7.22 -4.43
C THR A 142 0.85 -8.21 -3.33
N ARG A 143 0.52 -9.45 -3.73
CA ARG A 143 0.70 -10.57 -2.82
C ARG A 143 2.20 -10.64 -2.54
N CYS A 144 2.56 -10.89 -1.29
CA CYS A 144 3.89 -11.41 -0.96
C CYS A 144 4.25 -12.56 -1.90
#